data_AF-A0A920SPY1-F1
#
_entry.id   AF-A0A920SPY1-F1
#
_cell.length_a   1.000
_cell.length_b   1.000
_cell.length_c   1.000
_cell.angle_alpha   90.00
_cell.angle_beta   90.00
_cell.angle_gamma   90.00
#
_symmetry.space_group_name_H-M   'P 1'
#
loop_
_entity.id
_entity.type
_entity.pdbx_description
1 polymer ?
#
loop_
_entity_poly.entity_id
_entity_poly.type
_entity_poly.pdbx_seq_one_letter_code
_entity_poly.pdbx_strand_id
1 'polypeptide(L)'
;MELEVFRRDLVRRLAMPGRGHFLSGAVTFAALAPGRCLPARFVCLLGMNDEDFPRRDVRCGFDLIRLHPRTGDRRQRDEDRQVFLEALMSARERLYISFTGRDVRDDTLKPASVLVSELRDYIDRSYARSSDSLTVAHPMQAFSPRYFDGRSARLFSYARELVPPETTANDGPTALLSTALPVVEVAEAVTLEDLALFFFNPSRALLRGRLDVQLETLGAGSRPANRQPLGFSTPGYCGT
;
A
#
# COMPACT_ATOMS: atom_id res chain seq x y z
N MET A 1 -8.59 17.96 -36.77
CA MET A 1 -8.73 16.99 -35.66
C MET A 1 -7.94 17.56 -34.48
N GLU A 2 -8.62 18.00 -33.43
CA GLU A 2 -7.99 18.72 -32.31
C GLU A 2 -6.97 17.86 -31.55
N LEU A 3 -5.88 18.50 -31.13
CA LEU A 3 -4.79 17.92 -30.34
C LEU A 3 -5.30 17.15 -29.09
N GLU A 4 -6.43 17.58 -28.52
CA GLU A 4 -7.05 16.90 -27.37
C GLU A 4 -7.51 15.47 -27.68
N VAL A 5 -8.09 15.24 -28.86
CA VAL A 5 -8.54 13.90 -29.28
C VAL A 5 -7.33 12.98 -29.43
N PHE A 6 -6.26 13.48 -30.05
CA PHE A 6 -5.01 12.74 -30.20
C PHE A 6 -4.36 12.46 -28.85
N ARG A 7 -4.25 13.45 -27.96
CA ARG A 7 -3.69 13.29 -26.61
C ARG A 7 -4.48 12.26 -25.81
N ARG A 8 -5.81 12.31 -25.85
CA ARG A 8 -6.69 11.36 -25.15
C ARG A 8 -6.46 9.92 -25.65
N ASP A 9 -6.39 9.73 -26.97
CA ASP A 9 -6.15 8.40 -27.54
C ASP A 9 -4.72 7.90 -27.24
N LEU A 10 -3.72 8.77 -27.33
CA LEU A 10 -2.33 8.43 -27.02
C LEU A 10 -2.16 8.01 -25.55
N VAL A 11 -2.73 8.77 -24.60
CA VAL A 11 -2.71 8.43 -23.18
C VAL A 11 -3.38 7.08 -22.94
N ARG A 12 -4.52 6.81 -23.60
CA ARG A 12 -5.21 5.53 -23.49
C ARG A 12 -4.35 4.37 -23.99
N ARG A 13 -3.63 4.53 -25.10
CA ARG A 13 -2.75 3.49 -25.66
C ARG A 13 -1.52 3.26 -24.78
N LEU A 14 -0.91 4.33 -24.25
CA LEU A 14 0.24 4.23 -23.35
C LEU A 14 -0.12 3.63 -21.98
N ALA A 15 -1.36 3.81 -21.53
CA ALA A 15 -1.86 3.21 -20.28
C ALA A 15 -2.09 1.69 -20.39
N MET A 16 -2.07 1.10 -21.59
CA MET A 16 -2.20 -0.35 -21.71
C MET A 16 -0.92 -1.02 -21.19
N PRO A 17 -1.03 -1.97 -20.24
CA PRO A 17 0.14 -2.64 -19.69
C PRO A 17 0.94 -3.33 -20.81
N GLY A 18 2.24 -3.03 -20.86
CA GLY A 18 3.16 -3.60 -21.83
C GLY A 18 3.26 -5.12 -21.68
N ARG A 19 3.49 -5.82 -22.80
CA ARG A 19 3.83 -7.24 -22.77
C ARG A 19 5.30 -7.38 -22.34
N GLY A 20 5.52 -7.59 -21.04
CA GLY A 20 6.85 -7.93 -20.51
C GLY A 20 7.28 -9.35 -20.92
N HIS A 21 8.52 -9.70 -20.58
CA HIS A 21 9.03 -11.05 -20.80
C HIS A 21 8.30 -12.05 -19.90
N PHE A 22 7.55 -12.96 -20.52
CA PHE A 22 6.89 -14.07 -19.83
C PHE A 22 7.85 -15.26 -19.78
N LEU A 23 7.97 -15.91 -18.62
CA LEU A 23 8.85 -17.06 -18.39
C LEU A 23 10.36 -16.82 -18.61
N SER A 24 10.85 -15.59 -18.45
CA SER A 24 12.28 -15.27 -18.64
C SER A 24 13.14 -15.42 -17.38
N GLY A 25 12.58 -15.94 -16.28
CA GLY A 25 13.28 -16.04 -14.99
C GLY A 25 12.68 -17.11 -14.07
N ALA A 26 13.19 -17.20 -12.84
CA ALA A 26 12.78 -18.20 -11.87
C ALA A 26 11.36 -17.98 -11.31
N VAL A 27 10.91 -16.72 -11.22
CA VAL A 27 9.58 -16.34 -10.73
C VAL A 27 8.93 -15.42 -11.75
N THR A 28 7.68 -15.72 -12.12
CA THR A 28 6.91 -14.94 -13.10
C THR A 28 5.73 -14.26 -12.39
N PHE A 29 5.67 -12.94 -12.46
CA PHE A 29 4.50 -12.15 -12.05
C PHE A 29 3.71 -11.75 -13.29
N ALA A 30 2.43 -12.08 -13.31
CA ALA A 30 1.55 -11.76 -14.42
C ALA A 30 0.12 -11.53 -13.94
N ALA A 31 -0.63 -10.73 -14.68
CA ALA A 31 -2.07 -10.63 -14.48
C ALA A 31 -2.76 -11.95 -14.82
N LEU A 32 -3.78 -12.31 -14.05
CA LEU A 32 -4.63 -13.46 -14.31
C LEU A 32 -5.48 -13.18 -15.56
N ALA A 33 -5.12 -13.80 -16.68
CA ALA A 33 -5.80 -13.62 -17.96
C ALA A 33 -6.02 -14.95 -18.68
N PRO A 34 -7.07 -15.06 -19.51
CA PRO A 34 -7.40 -16.29 -20.21
C PRO A 34 -6.23 -16.82 -21.03
N GLY A 35 -6.00 -18.14 -20.99
CA GLY A 35 -4.95 -18.81 -21.76
C GLY A 35 -3.52 -18.50 -21.31
N ARG A 36 -3.34 -17.84 -20.16
CA ARG A 36 -2.01 -17.56 -19.57
C ARG A 36 -1.64 -18.47 -18.40
N CYS A 37 -2.58 -19.29 -17.93
CA CYS A 37 -2.33 -20.27 -16.87
C CYS A 37 -1.61 -21.49 -17.47
N LEU A 38 -0.28 -21.47 -17.45
CA LEU A 38 0.53 -22.64 -17.80
C LEU A 38 0.72 -23.54 -16.57
N PRO A 39 0.79 -24.87 -16.76
CA PRO A 39 1.09 -25.78 -15.66
C PRO A 39 2.39 -25.43 -14.94
N ALA A 40 2.31 -25.25 -13.63
CA ALA A 40 3.46 -24.88 -12.79
C ALA A 40 3.42 -25.66 -11.48
N ARG A 41 4.60 -25.91 -10.89
CA ARG A 41 4.70 -26.57 -9.58
C ARG A 41 3.98 -25.76 -8.50
N PHE A 42 4.18 -24.45 -8.52
CA PHE A 42 3.58 -23.51 -7.57
C PHE A 42 2.80 -22.44 -8.35
N VAL A 43 1.54 -22.23 -7.99
CA VAL A 43 0.71 -21.15 -8.53
C VAL A 43 0.25 -20.28 -7.36
N CYS A 44 0.47 -18.97 -7.47
CA CYS A 44 0.12 -18.00 -6.44
C CYS A 44 -0.90 -16.99 -7.00
N LEU A 45 -2.10 -16.98 -6.44
CA LEU A 45 -3.15 -16.00 -6.70
C LEU A 45 -3.12 -14.95 -5.60
N LEU A 46 -2.80 -13.70 -5.96
CA LEU A 46 -2.66 -12.60 -5.01
C LEU A 46 -3.83 -11.63 -5.13
N GLY A 47 -4.31 -11.13 -3.99
CA GLY A 47 -5.36 -10.10 -3.96
C GLY A 47 -6.70 -10.58 -4.47
N MET A 48 -7.08 -11.83 -4.17
CA MET A 48 -8.39 -12.39 -4.51
C MET A 48 -9.48 -11.84 -3.58
N ASN A 49 -9.72 -10.53 -3.65
CA ASN A 49 -10.69 -9.78 -2.84
C ASN A 49 -12.04 -9.72 -3.54
N ASP A 50 -13.13 -9.56 -2.78
CA ASP A 50 -14.50 -9.46 -3.31
C ASP A 50 -14.71 -8.30 -4.30
N GLU A 51 -14.11 -7.14 -4.01
CA GLU A 51 -14.22 -5.94 -4.86
C GLU A 51 -13.35 -6.02 -6.14
N ASP A 52 -12.30 -6.84 -6.12
CA ASP A 52 -11.28 -6.88 -7.17
C ASP A 52 -11.47 -8.05 -8.15
N PHE A 53 -11.97 -9.19 -7.65
CA PHE A 53 -12.10 -10.42 -8.44
C PHE A 53 -13.37 -11.20 -8.08
N PRO A 54 -14.18 -11.67 -9.06
CA PRO A 54 -14.09 -11.42 -10.50
C PRO A 54 -14.19 -9.94 -10.87
N ARG A 55 -13.58 -9.54 -11.99
CA ARG A 55 -13.59 -8.15 -12.43
C ARG A 55 -15.00 -7.73 -12.85
N ARG A 56 -15.39 -6.51 -12.49
CA ARG A 56 -16.67 -5.92 -12.89
C ARG A 56 -16.67 -5.63 -14.39
N ASP A 57 -17.71 -6.12 -15.09
CA ASP A 57 -17.92 -5.86 -16.51
C ASP A 57 -18.63 -4.51 -16.70
N VAL A 58 -17.87 -3.44 -16.96
CA VAL A 58 -18.44 -2.12 -17.25
C VAL A 58 -18.71 -2.00 -18.75
N ARG A 59 -19.89 -2.45 -19.18
CA ARG A 59 -20.35 -2.31 -20.58
C ARG A 59 -21.18 -1.06 -20.80
N CYS A 60 -21.17 -0.57 -22.04
CA CYS A 60 -22.02 0.54 -22.45
C CYS A 60 -23.51 0.17 -22.33
N GLY A 61 -24.33 1.11 -21.84
CA GLY A 61 -25.78 0.88 -21.66
C GLY A 61 -26.54 0.63 -22.97
N PHE A 62 -25.93 0.94 -24.11
CA PHE A 62 -26.46 0.72 -25.46
C PHE A 62 -25.87 -0.54 -26.14
N ASP A 63 -25.23 -1.43 -25.38
CA ASP A 63 -24.74 -2.71 -25.90
C ASP A 63 -25.90 -3.69 -26.14
N LEU A 64 -26.33 -3.84 -27.40
CA LEU A 64 -27.42 -4.74 -27.78
C LEU A 64 -27.09 -6.23 -27.51
N ILE A 65 -25.80 -6.60 -27.49
CA ILE A 65 -25.38 -7.97 -27.15
C ILE A 65 -25.76 -8.29 -25.70
N ARG A 66 -25.73 -7.30 -24.80
CA ARG A 66 -26.21 -7.46 -23.42
C ARG A 66 -27.71 -7.70 -23.34
N LEU A 67 -28.49 -7.03 -24.20
CA LEU A 67 -29.96 -7.15 -24.21
C LEU A 67 -30.41 -8.47 -24.86
N HIS A 68 -29.63 -8.99 -25.81
CA HIS A 68 -29.94 -10.21 -26.57
C HIS A 68 -28.76 -11.18 -26.60
N PRO A 69 -28.37 -11.75 -25.45
CA PRO A 69 -27.19 -12.61 -25.36
C PRO A 69 -27.36 -13.90 -26.16
N ARG A 70 -26.31 -14.30 -26.86
CA ARG A 70 -26.19 -15.52 -27.65
C ARG A 70 -25.06 -16.40 -27.12
N THR A 71 -25.12 -17.69 -27.45
CA THR A 71 -24.02 -18.62 -27.15
C THR A 71 -22.74 -18.17 -27.86
N GLY A 72 -21.65 -18.10 -27.11
CA GLY A 72 -20.35 -17.59 -27.59
C GLY A 72 -20.11 -16.11 -27.33
N ASP A 73 -21.12 -15.37 -26.86
CA ASP A 73 -20.92 -13.99 -26.45
C ASP A 73 -19.98 -13.91 -25.24
N ARG A 74 -18.99 -13.03 -25.37
CA ARG A 74 -18.02 -12.78 -24.31
C ARG A 74 -18.71 -12.25 -23.06
N ARG A 75 -18.44 -12.85 -21.90
CA ARG A 75 -18.87 -12.37 -20.58
C ARG A 75 -17.67 -12.33 -19.65
N GLN A 76 -17.28 -11.14 -19.20
CA GLN A 76 -16.04 -10.97 -18.41
C GLN A 76 -16.08 -11.78 -17.11
N ARG A 77 -17.24 -11.85 -16.47
CA ARG A 77 -17.44 -12.66 -15.26
C ARG A 77 -17.17 -14.15 -15.52
N ASP A 78 -17.70 -14.69 -16.60
CA ASP A 78 -17.56 -16.12 -16.92
C ASP A 78 -16.12 -16.44 -17.34
N GLU A 79 -15.47 -15.53 -18.07
CA GLU A 79 -14.03 -15.61 -18.35
C GLU A 79 -13.22 -15.65 -17.06
N ASP A 80 -13.44 -14.74 -16.11
CA ASP A 80 -12.69 -14.71 -14.86
C ASP A 80 -12.90 -15.97 -14.01
N ARG A 81 -14.13 -16.50 -13.98
CA ARG A 81 -14.43 -17.80 -13.35
C ARG A 81 -13.65 -18.93 -14.01
N GLN A 82 -13.60 -18.93 -15.34
CA GLN A 82 -12.83 -19.90 -16.10
C GLN A 82 -11.32 -19.78 -15.82
N VAL A 83 -10.75 -18.57 -15.79
CA VAL A 83 -9.32 -18.40 -15.51
C VAL A 83 -8.96 -18.82 -14.08
N PHE A 84 -9.85 -18.60 -13.11
CA PHE A 84 -9.66 -19.10 -11.74
C PHE A 84 -9.58 -20.63 -11.71
N LEU A 85 -10.48 -21.31 -12.41
CA LEU A 85 -10.46 -22.77 -12.54
C LEU A 85 -9.21 -23.26 -13.27
N GLU A 86 -8.80 -22.59 -14.35
CA GLU A 86 -7.56 -22.89 -15.06
C GLU A 86 -6.34 -22.77 -14.15
N ALA A 87 -6.27 -21.73 -13.30
CA ALA A 87 -5.20 -21.56 -12.33
C ALA A 87 -5.17 -22.69 -11.28
N LEU A 88 -6.35 -23.07 -10.77
CA LEU A 88 -6.50 -24.20 -9.83
C LEU A 88 -6.00 -25.50 -10.46
N MET A 89 -6.37 -25.79 -11.71
CA MET A 89 -5.95 -26.99 -12.43
C MET A 89 -4.48 -26.98 -12.89
N SER A 90 -3.89 -25.78 -13.03
CA SER A 90 -2.51 -25.61 -13.45
C SER A 90 -1.51 -25.85 -12.31
N ALA A 91 -1.94 -25.73 -11.06
CA ALA A 91 -1.09 -25.96 -9.89
C ALA A 91 -0.79 -27.46 -9.71
N ARG A 92 0.49 -27.86 -9.84
CA ARG A 92 0.90 -29.26 -9.75
C ARG A 92 1.27 -29.72 -8.34
N GLU A 93 1.83 -28.84 -7.52
CA GLU A 93 2.23 -29.18 -6.14
C GLU A 93 1.52 -28.31 -5.10
N ARG A 94 1.51 -26.98 -5.28
CA ARG A 94 0.84 -26.08 -4.33
C ARG A 94 0.12 -24.93 -5.02
N LEU A 95 -1.06 -24.63 -4.51
CA LEU A 95 -1.81 -23.42 -4.78
C LEU A 95 -1.74 -22.51 -3.56
N TYR A 96 -1.31 -21.27 -3.76
CA TYR A 96 -1.35 -20.22 -2.74
C TYR A 96 -2.38 -19.18 -3.15
N ILE A 97 -3.26 -18.79 -2.23
CA ILE A 97 -4.27 -17.76 -2.45
C ILE A 97 -4.15 -16.74 -1.31
N SER A 98 -4.04 -15.46 -1.64
CA SER A 98 -4.11 -14.36 -0.68
C SER A 98 -5.25 -13.42 -0.98
N PHE A 99 -5.82 -12.84 0.08
CA PHE A 99 -6.84 -11.80 0.04
C PHE A 99 -6.71 -10.94 1.31
N THR A 100 -7.23 -9.72 1.25
CA THR A 100 -7.25 -8.77 2.34
C THR A 100 -8.50 -9.01 3.19
N GLY A 101 -8.32 -9.58 4.39
CA GLY A 101 -9.43 -9.94 5.28
C GLY A 101 -9.95 -8.80 6.17
N ARG A 102 -9.24 -7.68 6.27
CA ARG A 102 -9.61 -6.51 7.07
C ARG A 102 -9.18 -5.21 6.41
N ASP A 103 -9.95 -4.14 6.62
CA ASP A 103 -9.55 -2.80 6.19
C ASP A 103 -8.39 -2.26 7.03
N VAL A 104 -7.49 -1.51 6.40
CA VAL A 104 -6.29 -0.97 7.06
C VAL A 104 -6.60 0.24 7.95
N ARG A 105 -7.72 0.94 7.71
CA ARG A 105 -8.09 2.19 8.40
C ARG A 105 -9.03 1.94 9.58
N ASP A 106 -10.07 1.14 9.38
CA ASP A 106 -11.14 0.95 10.37
C ASP A 106 -11.25 -0.49 10.90
N ASP A 107 -10.34 -1.39 10.49
CA ASP A 107 -10.29 -2.80 10.88
C ASP A 107 -11.58 -3.60 10.57
N THR A 108 -12.47 -3.06 9.73
CA THR A 108 -13.69 -3.75 9.33
C THR A 108 -13.37 -5.02 8.55
N LEU A 109 -14.17 -6.07 8.76
CA LEU A 109 -14.00 -7.34 8.06
C LEU A 109 -14.27 -7.17 6.57
N LYS A 110 -13.35 -7.67 5.75
CA LYS A 110 -13.47 -7.70 4.30
C LYS A 110 -13.58 -9.15 3.81
N PRO A 111 -14.60 -9.47 3.02
CA PRO A 111 -14.75 -10.82 2.47
C PRO A 111 -13.69 -11.09 1.40
N ALA A 112 -13.33 -12.37 1.27
CA ALA A 112 -12.58 -12.85 0.12
C ALA A 112 -13.47 -12.79 -1.13
N SER A 113 -12.85 -12.89 -2.31
CA SER A 113 -13.54 -13.10 -3.58
C SER A 113 -14.59 -14.20 -3.46
N VAL A 114 -15.76 -14.00 -4.08
CA VAL A 114 -16.82 -15.01 -4.17
C VAL A 114 -16.28 -16.39 -4.59
N LEU A 115 -15.30 -16.45 -5.50
CA LEU A 115 -14.71 -17.72 -5.96
C LEU A 115 -13.84 -18.40 -4.91
N VAL A 116 -13.15 -17.62 -4.08
CA VAL A 116 -12.39 -18.16 -2.95
C VAL A 116 -13.36 -18.66 -1.88
N SER A 117 -14.45 -17.94 -1.62
CA SER A 117 -15.50 -18.36 -0.70
C SER A 117 -16.18 -19.66 -1.18
N GLU A 118 -16.53 -19.77 -2.46
CA GLU A 118 -17.06 -21.01 -3.05
C GLU A 118 -16.08 -22.19 -2.92
N LEU A 119 -14.78 -21.95 -3.13
CA LEU A 119 -13.74 -22.98 -2.95
C LEU A 119 -13.64 -23.42 -1.48
N ARG A 120 -13.70 -22.48 -0.54
CA ARG A 120 -13.70 -22.78 0.91
C ARG A 120 -14.91 -23.61 1.30
N ASP A 121 -16.10 -23.19 0.87
CA ASP A 121 -17.35 -23.92 1.11
C ASP A 121 -17.30 -25.33 0.54
N TYR A 122 -16.72 -25.50 -0.65
CA TYR A 122 -16.51 -26.82 -1.24
C TYR A 122 -15.57 -27.68 -0.39
N ILE A 123 -14.46 -27.12 0.08
CA ILE A 123 -13.53 -27.83 0.97
C ILE A 123 -14.22 -28.27 2.26
N ASP A 124 -14.98 -27.37 2.89
CA ASP A 124 -15.70 -27.65 4.14
C ASP A 124 -16.76 -28.74 3.98
N ARG A 125 -17.40 -28.84 2.80
CA ARG A 125 -18.40 -29.88 2.51
C ARG A 125 -17.78 -31.22 2.12
N SER A 126 -16.66 -31.20 1.42
CA SER A 126 -16.06 -32.40 0.80
C SER A 126 -15.00 -33.07 1.66
N TYR A 127 -14.39 -32.37 2.62
CA TYR A 127 -13.31 -32.89 3.45
C TYR A 127 -13.59 -32.71 4.94
N ALA A 128 -13.06 -33.61 5.76
CA ALA A 128 -13.18 -33.53 7.23
C ALA A 128 -12.39 -32.36 7.84
N ARG A 129 -11.57 -31.65 7.04
CA ARG A 129 -10.72 -30.55 7.47
C ARG A 129 -11.37 -29.24 7.08
N SER A 130 -11.58 -28.37 8.07
CA SER A 130 -12.14 -27.04 7.83
C SER A 130 -11.19 -26.15 7.02
N SER A 131 -11.75 -25.35 6.12
CA SER A 131 -11.10 -24.29 5.35
C SER A 131 -10.43 -23.24 6.25
N ASP A 132 -10.94 -23.02 7.46
CA ASP A 132 -10.33 -22.14 8.46
C ASP A 132 -8.97 -22.67 8.92
N SER A 133 -8.81 -23.99 9.02
CA SER A 133 -7.53 -24.61 9.37
C SER A 133 -6.48 -24.54 8.24
N LEU A 134 -6.91 -24.18 7.02
CA LEU A 134 -6.05 -23.91 5.88
C LEU A 134 -5.76 -22.41 5.72
N THR A 135 -6.54 -21.56 6.39
CA THR A 135 -6.42 -20.10 6.33
C THR A 135 -5.45 -19.61 7.40
N VAL A 136 -4.52 -18.74 7.02
CA VAL A 136 -3.57 -18.11 7.94
C VAL A 136 -3.85 -16.62 7.98
N ALA A 137 -4.25 -16.10 9.14
CA ALA A 137 -4.42 -14.68 9.36
C ALA A 137 -3.07 -14.02 9.68
N HIS A 138 -2.54 -13.30 8.70
CA HIS A 138 -1.28 -12.58 8.80
C HIS A 138 -1.44 -11.28 9.61
N PRO A 139 -0.54 -10.98 10.58
CA PRO A 139 -0.46 -9.67 11.22
C PRO A 139 -0.32 -8.50 10.24
N MET A 140 -0.90 -7.34 10.58
CA MET A 140 -0.90 -6.12 9.76
C MET A 140 0.50 -5.53 9.56
N GLN A 141 1.34 -5.58 10.60
CA GLN A 141 2.69 -5.05 10.56
C GLN A 141 3.70 -6.16 10.29
N ALA A 142 4.66 -5.90 9.39
CA ALA A 142 5.68 -6.86 9.01
C ALA A 142 6.66 -7.20 10.17
N PHE A 143 6.86 -6.26 11.11
CA PHE A 143 7.67 -6.43 12.32
C PHE A 143 6.89 -6.98 13.52
N SER A 144 5.69 -7.55 13.29
CA SER A 144 4.92 -8.17 14.36
C SER A 144 5.73 -9.31 15.03
N PRO A 145 5.85 -9.35 16.37
CA PRO A 145 6.58 -10.40 17.09
C PRO A 145 6.14 -11.83 16.73
N ARG A 146 4.86 -12.00 16.33
CA ARG A 146 4.27 -13.28 15.89
C ARG A 146 4.99 -13.94 14.71
N TYR A 147 5.79 -13.22 13.94
CA TYR A 147 6.60 -13.79 12.85
C TYR A 147 7.96 -14.32 13.33
N PHE A 148 8.37 -14.01 14.56
CA PHE A 148 9.72 -14.27 15.07
C PHE A 148 9.73 -15.09 16.37
N ASP A 149 8.59 -15.21 17.06
CA ASP A 149 8.46 -15.92 18.33
C ASP A 149 8.52 -17.47 18.22
N GLY A 150 8.51 -18.02 17.01
CA GLY A 150 8.57 -19.46 16.75
C GLY A 150 7.34 -20.25 17.22
N ARG A 151 6.27 -19.58 17.71
CA ARG A 151 5.07 -20.25 18.25
C ARG A 151 4.23 -20.90 17.16
N SER A 152 4.30 -20.38 15.94
CA SER A 152 3.51 -20.84 14.80
C SER A 152 4.42 -21.17 13.63
N ALA A 153 4.52 -22.46 13.26
CA ALA A 153 5.32 -22.89 12.11
C ALA A 153 4.91 -22.25 10.76
N ARG A 154 3.69 -21.68 10.69
CA ARG A 154 3.15 -21.00 9.50
C ARG A 154 3.36 -19.48 9.49
N LEU A 155 3.70 -18.89 10.63
CA LEU A 155 3.97 -17.46 10.75
C LEU A 155 5.46 -17.29 11.00
N PHE A 156 6.20 -17.09 9.92
CA PHE A 156 7.63 -16.84 9.95
C PHE A 156 8.00 -15.75 8.94
N SER A 157 9.11 -15.08 9.19
CA SER A 157 9.70 -14.12 8.25
C SER A 157 11.19 -14.42 8.07
N TYR A 158 11.68 -14.25 6.84
CA TYR A 158 13.12 -14.29 6.54
C TYR A 158 13.82 -12.93 6.72
N ALA A 159 13.04 -11.85 6.87
CA ALA A 159 13.55 -10.49 7.02
C ALA A 159 14.03 -10.24 8.46
N ARG A 160 15.34 -10.41 8.68
CA ARG A 160 15.98 -10.25 10.02
C ARG A 160 15.99 -8.80 10.49
N GLU A 161 15.99 -7.86 9.56
CA GLU A 161 15.93 -6.42 9.80
C GLU A 161 14.60 -5.96 10.44
N LEU A 162 13.56 -6.81 10.37
CA LEU A 162 12.24 -6.54 10.93
C LEU A 162 12.02 -7.18 12.30
N VAL A 163 13.02 -7.85 12.87
CA VAL A 163 12.91 -8.45 14.20
C VAL A 163 12.72 -7.31 15.21
N PRO A 164 11.60 -7.27 15.94
CA PRO A 164 11.39 -6.25 16.96
C PRO A 164 12.47 -6.43 18.04
N PRO A 165 13.03 -5.34 18.58
CA PRO A 165 14.01 -5.44 19.66
C PRO A 165 13.37 -6.17 20.86
N GLU A 166 14.11 -7.10 21.47
CA GLU A 166 13.65 -7.94 22.60
C GLU A 166 13.16 -7.10 23.79
N THR A 167 13.77 -5.93 23.94
CA THR A 167 13.37 -4.92 24.89
C THR A 167 12.79 -3.76 24.09
N THR A 168 11.46 -3.67 23.98
CA THR A 168 10.83 -2.35 24.01
C THR A 168 11.00 -1.84 25.44
N ALA A 169 12.25 -1.55 25.84
CA ALA A 169 12.45 -0.61 26.92
C ALA A 169 11.65 0.59 26.45
N ASN A 170 10.61 0.92 27.20
CA ASN A 170 9.77 2.07 26.98
C ASN A 170 10.62 3.29 27.35
N ASP A 171 11.77 3.44 26.69
CA ASP A 171 12.48 4.68 26.53
C ASP A 171 11.56 5.47 25.61
N GLY A 172 10.45 5.94 26.18
CA GLY A 172 9.66 7.00 25.61
C GLY A 172 10.62 8.12 25.20
N PRO A 173 10.20 8.97 24.26
CA PRO A 173 11.09 9.92 23.59
C PRO A 173 12.06 10.54 24.59
N THR A 174 13.34 10.18 24.48
CA THR A 174 14.36 10.69 25.38
C THR A 174 14.35 12.20 25.25
N ALA A 175 14.32 12.91 26.38
CA ALA A 175 14.37 14.37 26.36
C ALA A 175 15.59 14.81 25.53
N LEU A 176 15.37 15.69 24.55
CA LEU A 176 16.45 16.20 23.69
C LEU A 176 17.58 16.82 24.52
N LEU A 177 17.22 17.44 25.65
CA LEU A 177 18.13 17.90 26.69
C LEU A 177 17.77 17.22 28.01
N SER A 178 18.55 16.23 28.41
CA SER A 178 18.44 15.58 29.73
C SER A 178 19.29 16.27 30.81
N THR A 179 20.27 17.06 30.39
CA THR A 179 21.16 17.84 31.25
C THR A 179 21.29 19.27 30.74
N ALA A 180 21.62 20.20 31.64
CA ALA A 180 21.93 21.56 31.25
C ALA A 180 23.17 21.58 30.35
N LEU A 181 23.09 22.31 29.22
CA LEU A 181 24.23 22.49 28.34
C LEU A 181 25.37 23.21 29.10
N PRO A 182 26.63 22.81 28.87
CA PRO A 182 27.77 23.42 29.55
C PRO A 182 27.80 24.91 29.26
N VAL A 183 27.96 25.76 30.28
CA VAL A 183 28.02 27.21 30.11
C VAL A 183 29.16 27.53 29.14
N VAL A 184 28.85 28.21 28.05
CA VAL A 184 29.84 28.75 27.13
C VAL A 184 30.02 30.21 27.48
N GLU A 185 31.27 30.67 27.48
CA GLU A 185 31.57 32.09 27.69
C GLU A 185 30.79 32.91 26.66
N VAL A 186 29.98 33.83 27.18
CA VAL A 186 29.21 34.76 26.36
C VAL A 186 30.23 35.60 25.58
N ALA A 187 30.02 35.75 24.27
CA ALA A 187 30.85 36.64 23.48
C ALA A 187 30.91 38.04 24.12
N GLU A 188 32.08 38.69 24.11
CA GLU A 188 32.29 40.03 24.71
C GLU A 188 31.28 41.08 24.20
N ALA A 189 30.71 40.87 23.02
CA ALA A 189 29.61 41.68 22.49
C ALA A 189 28.52 40.78 21.87
N VAL A 190 27.26 41.05 22.25
CA VAL A 190 26.06 40.44 21.64
C VAL A 190 25.35 41.52 20.83
N THR A 191 24.95 41.21 19.59
CA THR A 191 24.24 42.19 18.76
C THR A 191 22.79 42.35 19.21
N LEU A 192 22.19 43.52 18.94
CA LEU A 192 20.77 43.75 19.21
C LEU A 192 19.87 42.80 18.41
N GLU A 193 20.30 42.41 17.22
CA GLU A 193 19.61 41.48 16.33
C GLU A 193 19.57 40.06 16.94
N ASP A 194 20.68 39.60 17.52
CA ASP A 194 20.75 38.31 18.22
C ASP A 194 19.82 38.28 19.44
N LEU A 195 19.75 39.38 20.20
CA LEU A 195 18.81 39.50 21.31
C LEU A 195 17.36 39.50 20.83
N ALA A 196 17.04 40.24 19.77
CA ALA A 196 15.70 40.27 19.19
C ALA A 196 15.27 38.88 18.68
N LEU A 197 16.16 38.16 17.99
CA LEU A 197 15.92 36.80 17.51
C LEU A 197 15.76 35.80 18.67
N PHE A 198 16.55 35.94 19.73
CA PHE A 198 16.44 35.13 20.94
C PHE A 198 15.08 35.28 21.62
N PHE A 199 14.62 36.51 21.84
CA PHE A 199 13.33 36.75 22.48
C PHE A 199 12.14 36.42 21.57
N PHE A 200 12.28 36.51 20.25
CA PHE A 200 11.23 36.13 19.30
C PHE A 200 11.02 34.61 19.23
N ASN A 201 12.11 33.82 19.27
CA ASN A 201 12.03 32.36 19.25
C ASN A 201 13.24 31.73 19.96
N PRO A 202 13.19 31.57 21.30
CA PRO A 202 14.34 31.14 22.10
C PRO A 202 14.73 29.67 21.83
N SER A 203 13.78 28.80 21.50
CA SER A 203 14.06 27.40 21.16
C SER A 203 14.81 27.29 19.83
N ARG A 204 14.45 28.09 18.82
CA ARG A 204 15.20 28.17 17.56
C ARG A 204 16.59 28.78 17.76
N ALA A 205 16.72 29.79 18.61
CA ALA A 205 18.01 30.39 18.93
C ALA A 205 18.94 29.39 19.64
N LEU A 206 18.41 28.58 20.57
CA LEU A 206 19.15 27.49 21.21
C LEU A 206 19.57 26.40 20.20
N LEU A 207 18.64 25.94 19.35
CA LEU A 207 18.94 24.90 18.36
C LEU A 207 20.00 25.37 17.34
N ARG A 208 19.89 26.59 16.84
CA ARG A 208 20.84 27.14 15.85
C ARG A 208 22.16 27.56 16.48
N GLY A 209 22.12 28.31 17.58
CA GLY A 209 23.31 28.92 18.17
C GLY A 209 24.13 27.95 19.02
N ARG A 210 23.50 26.96 19.67
CA ARG A 210 24.20 26.05 20.60
C ARG A 210 24.34 24.63 20.06
N LEU A 211 23.40 24.16 19.25
CA LEU A 211 23.38 22.79 18.73
C LEU A 211 23.68 22.72 17.22
N ASP A 212 23.82 23.87 16.54
CA ASP A 212 23.97 23.98 15.07
C ASP A 212 22.92 23.18 14.27
N VAL A 213 21.72 23.02 14.85
CA VAL A 213 20.61 22.32 14.22
C VAL A 213 19.76 23.32 13.44
N GLN A 214 19.84 23.23 12.12
CA GLN A 214 19.02 24.03 11.22
C GLN A 214 17.96 23.13 10.56
N LEU A 215 16.72 23.23 11.06
CA LEU A 215 15.57 22.57 10.45
C LEU A 215 15.08 23.41 9.26
N GLU A 216 15.80 23.35 8.15
CA GLU A 216 15.33 23.93 6.91
C GLU A 216 14.21 23.06 6.33
N THR A 217 13.04 23.66 6.18
CA THR A 217 11.98 23.00 5.42
C THR A 217 12.32 23.14 3.94
N LEU A 218 12.86 22.08 3.34
CA LEU A 218 13.02 21.97 1.90
C LEU A 218 11.61 22.13 1.27
N GLY A 219 11.32 23.32 0.72
CA GLY A 219 9.99 23.70 0.22
C GLY A 219 9.21 24.74 1.04
N ALA A 220 9.82 25.40 2.03
CA ALA A 220 9.26 26.62 2.65
C ALA A 220 9.41 27.87 1.76
N GLY A 221 10.08 27.76 0.62
CA GLY A 221 9.79 28.65 -0.51
C GLY A 221 8.34 28.37 -0.90
N SER A 222 7.46 29.35 -0.71
CA SER A 222 6.03 29.33 -1.06
C SER A 222 5.70 28.21 -2.03
N ARG A 223 4.89 27.22 -1.62
CA ARG A 223 4.29 26.26 -2.56
C ARG A 223 3.91 27.06 -3.81
N PRO A 224 4.40 26.69 -5.01
CA PRO A 224 4.13 27.48 -6.20
C PRO A 224 2.62 27.68 -6.26
N ALA A 225 2.21 28.94 -6.24
CA ALA A 225 0.80 29.25 -6.12
C ALA A 225 0.11 28.68 -7.37
N ASN A 226 -0.72 27.65 -7.19
CA ASN A 226 -1.47 27.03 -8.30
C ASN A 226 -2.53 27.98 -8.89
N ARG A 227 -2.65 29.19 -8.33
CA ARG A 227 -3.53 30.27 -8.78
C ARG A 227 -2.81 31.60 -8.68
N GLN A 228 -3.20 32.53 -9.54
CA GLN A 228 -2.78 33.93 -9.43
C GLN A 228 -3.28 34.50 -8.09
N PRO A 229 -2.48 35.34 -7.39
CA PRO A 229 -2.90 35.94 -6.14
C PRO A 229 -4.03 36.94 -6.39
N LEU A 230 -5.24 36.59 -5.97
CA LEU A 230 -6.45 37.42 -6.11
C LEU A 230 -6.63 38.42 -4.94
N GLY A 231 -5.67 38.46 -4.02
CA GLY A 231 -5.65 39.34 -2.86
C GLY A 231 -4.43 39.05 -1.99
N PHE A 232 -4.12 39.98 -1.09
CA PHE A 232 -3.12 39.77 -0.06
C PHE A 232 -3.79 39.12 1.15
N SER A 233 -3.28 37.99 1.62
CA SER A 233 -3.67 37.49 2.93
C SER A 233 -3.14 38.47 3.97
N THR A 234 -4.02 39.23 4.62
CA THR A 234 -3.65 39.92 5.85
C THR A 234 -3.27 38.86 6.88
N PRO A 235 -2.09 38.95 7.53
CA PRO A 235 -1.72 37.98 8.56
C PRO A 235 -2.80 38.02 9.65
N GLY A 236 -3.45 36.87 9.86
CA GLY A 236 -4.50 36.72 10.86
C GLY A 236 -3.93 37.04 12.24
N TYR A 237 -4.47 38.09 12.86
CA TYR A 237 -4.37 38.29 14.30
C TYR A 237 -5.02 37.08 14.97
N CYS A 238 -4.21 36.21 15.57
CA CYS A 238 -4.71 35.18 16.46
C CYS A 238 -5.17 35.90 17.73
N GLY A 239 -6.47 36.17 17.83
CA GLY A 239 -7.09 36.64 19.06
C GLY A 239 -7.21 35.49 20.06
N THR A 240 -6.54 35.68 21.20
CA THR A 240 -6.75 35.11 22.55
C THR A 240 -7.48 33.78 22.69
#